data_AF-A0A0G0ZY40-F1
#
_entry.id   AF-A0A0G0ZY40-F1
#
_cell.length_a   1.000
_cell.length_b   1.000
_cell.length_c   1.000
_cell.angle_alpha   90.00
_cell.angle_beta   90.00
_cell.angle_gamma   90.00
#
_symmetry.space_group_name_H-M   'P 1'
#
loop_
_entity.id
_entity.type
_entity.pdbx_description
1 polymer ?
#
loop_
_entity_poly.entity_id
_entity_poly.type
_entity_poly.pdbx_seq_one_letter_code
_entity_poly.pdbx_strand_id
1 'polypeptide(L)'
;MRQVQKKLRIAVLYGGRSAEREISIRTGEQIIKHLDRKKYQVVPSEIPVRGNDWISRLMRNKPDVALLALHGPKLTHLIQKTALQIHSLTGARGVTRSDFILRDSTPYFLELNTIPGMTETSLAPQSAEKVGIHFGKLLDTLIELAQK
;
A
#
# COMPACT_ATOMS: atom_id res chain seq x y z
N MET A 1 -37.38 33.28 -14.11
CA MET A 1 -36.98 32.28 -13.10
C MET A 1 -35.58 31.78 -13.45
N ARG A 2 -34.57 31.91 -12.56
CA ARG A 2 -33.21 31.40 -12.85
C ARG A 2 -33.26 29.87 -12.79
N GLN A 3 -32.92 29.20 -13.91
CA GLN A 3 -32.69 27.75 -13.88
C GLN A 3 -31.54 27.48 -12.90
N VAL A 4 -31.81 26.70 -11.85
CA VAL A 4 -30.76 26.23 -10.95
C VAL A 4 -29.95 25.20 -11.73
N GLN A 5 -28.73 25.56 -12.12
CA GLN A 5 -27.86 24.66 -12.85
C GLN A 5 -27.57 23.43 -11.98
N LYS A 6 -27.81 22.24 -12.56
CA LYS A 6 -27.64 20.96 -11.86
C LYS A 6 -26.19 20.81 -11.41
N LYS A 7 -25.98 20.59 -10.10
CA LYS A 7 -24.64 20.36 -9.54
C LYS A 7 -24.09 19.02 -10.03
N LEU A 8 -22.81 19.00 -10.38
CA LEU A 8 -22.10 17.77 -10.75
C LEU A 8 -21.94 16.88 -9.51
N ARG A 9 -22.26 15.59 -9.62
CA ARG A 9 -22.10 14.60 -8.55
C ARG A 9 -20.72 13.99 -8.59
N ILE A 10 -19.95 14.24 -7.54
CA ILE A 10 -18.58 13.76 -7.42
C ILE A 10 -18.54 12.64 -6.39
N ALA A 11 -18.30 11.41 -6.83
CA ALA A 11 -17.94 10.33 -5.92
C ALA A 11 -16.50 10.52 -5.44
N VAL A 12 -16.26 10.41 -4.13
CA VAL A 12 -14.90 10.33 -3.58
C VAL A 12 -14.70 8.90 -3.13
N LEU A 13 -13.83 8.16 -3.83
CA LEU A 13 -13.50 6.77 -3.53
C LEU A 13 -12.28 6.71 -2.62
N TYR A 14 -12.44 6.09 -1.44
CA TYR A 14 -11.40 6.02 -0.40
C TYR A 14 -11.53 4.72 0.40
N GLY A 15 -10.56 4.42 1.26
CA GLY A 15 -10.48 3.16 2.00
C GLY A 15 -9.79 2.06 1.20
N GLY A 16 -10.41 0.87 1.13
CA GLY A 16 -9.86 -0.33 0.48
C GLY A 16 -9.32 -1.37 1.47
N ARG A 17 -8.69 -2.41 0.92
CA ARG A 17 -8.16 -3.58 1.65
C ARG A 17 -6.64 -3.51 1.91
N SER A 18 -5.96 -2.47 1.42
CA SER A 18 -4.50 -2.36 1.53
C SER A 18 -4.06 -1.95 2.93
N ALA A 19 -2.78 -2.15 3.24
CA ALA A 19 -2.16 -1.64 4.46
C ALA A 19 -2.17 -0.10 4.54
N GLU A 20 -2.37 0.59 3.42
CA GLU A 20 -2.47 2.05 3.34
C GLU A 20 -3.92 2.56 3.45
N ARG A 21 -4.86 1.71 3.89
CA ARG A 21 -6.27 2.05 4.09
C ARG A 21 -6.46 3.32 4.92
N GLU A 22 -5.75 3.47 6.03
CA GLU A 22 -5.89 4.65 6.89
C GLU A 22 -5.50 5.95 6.16
N ILE A 23 -4.42 5.90 5.37
CA ILE A 23 -3.96 7.04 4.57
C ILE A 23 -5.00 7.38 3.49
N SER A 24 -5.54 6.34 2.85
CA SER A 24 -6.63 6.45 1.88
C SER A 24 -7.88 7.11 2.50
N ILE A 25 -8.28 6.70 3.71
CA ILE A 25 -9.40 7.31 4.45
C ILE A 25 -9.14 8.78 4.74
N ARG A 26 -8.00 9.11 5.37
CA ARG A 26 -7.65 10.50 5.73
C ARG A 26 -7.64 11.40 4.49
N THR A 27 -7.12 10.91 3.37
CA THR A 27 -7.10 11.65 2.10
C THR A 27 -8.51 11.88 1.57
N GLY A 28 -9.35 10.85 1.58
CA GLY A 28 -10.76 10.94 1.18
C GLY A 28 -11.54 11.96 2.01
N GLU A 29 -11.38 11.95 3.33
CA GLU A 29 -12.01 12.89 4.26
C GLU A 29 -11.59 14.34 3.98
N GLN A 30 -10.30 14.60 3.74
CA GLN A 30 -9.82 15.94 3.40
C GLN A 30 -10.42 16.45 2.09
N ILE A 31 -10.53 15.60 1.07
CA ILE A 31 -11.17 15.95 -0.20
C ILE A 31 -12.66 16.26 0.01
N ILE A 32 -13.39 15.39 0.73
CA ILE A 32 -14.82 15.57 1.02
C ILE A 32 -15.08 16.88 1.79
N LYS A 33 -14.18 17.23 2.71
CA LYS A 33 -14.25 18.45 3.53
C LYS A 33 -14.09 19.72 2.70
N HIS A 34 -13.20 19.73 1.71
CA HIS A 34 -12.82 20.96 0.97
C HIS A 34 -13.52 21.12 -0.38
N LEU A 35 -14.23 20.10 -0.87
CA LEU A 35 -15.05 20.25 -2.09
C LEU A 35 -16.15 21.30 -1.89
N ASP A 36 -16.25 22.23 -2.85
CA ASP A 36 -17.25 23.30 -2.84
C ASP A 36 -18.67 22.74 -3.04
N ARG A 37 -19.42 22.65 -1.94
CA ARG A 37 -20.80 22.15 -1.92
C ARG A 37 -21.79 23.07 -2.62
N LYS A 38 -21.43 24.33 -2.95
CA LYS A 38 -22.25 25.20 -3.81
C LYS A 38 -22.16 24.76 -5.27
N LYS A 39 -21.03 24.18 -5.70
CA LYS A 39 -20.80 23.71 -7.07
C LYS A 39 -21.10 22.22 -7.25
N TYR A 40 -20.81 21.41 -6.25
CA TYR A 40 -20.83 19.95 -6.36
C TYR A 40 -21.77 19.29 -5.36
N GLN A 41 -22.34 18.16 -5.76
CA GLN A 41 -22.96 17.21 -4.86
C GLN A 41 -21.93 16.12 -4.54
N VAL A 42 -21.39 16.12 -3.33
CA VAL A 42 -20.33 15.18 -2.93
C VAL A 42 -20.94 13.86 -2.46
N VAL A 43 -20.43 12.74 -2.97
CA VAL A 43 -20.88 11.37 -2.64
C VAL A 43 -19.70 10.60 -2.03
N PRO A 44 -19.59 10.55 -0.68
CA PRO A 44 -18.59 9.71 -0.01
C PRO A 44 -18.80 8.24 -0.36
N SER A 45 -17.76 7.59 -0.87
CA SER A 45 -17.80 6.21 -1.35
C SER A 45 -16.64 5.41 -0.76
N GLU A 46 -16.75 5.10 0.53
CA GLU A 46 -15.78 4.25 1.20
C GLU A 46 -15.84 2.80 0.69
N ILE A 47 -14.68 2.27 0.30
CA ILE A 47 -14.48 0.88 -0.04
C ILE A 47 -14.18 0.11 1.27
N PRO A 48 -15.02 -0.86 1.67
CA PRO A 48 -14.84 -1.61 2.89
C PRO A 48 -13.71 -2.65 2.76
N VAL A 49 -13.24 -3.14 3.91
CA VAL A 49 -12.25 -4.23 3.97
C VAL A 49 -12.82 -5.53 3.42
N ARG A 50 -14.12 -5.79 3.64
CA ARG A 50 -14.85 -6.98 3.15
C ARG A 50 -16.18 -6.57 2.56
N GLY A 51 -16.69 -7.37 1.62
CA GLY A 51 -17.94 -7.09 0.91
C GLY A 51 -17.76 -6.24 -0.35
N ASN A 52 -18.77 -6.32 -1.23
CA ASN A 52 -18.81 -5.64 -2.53
C ASN A 52 -20.07 -4.76 -2.68
N ASP A 53 -20.82 -4.56 -1.60
CA ASP A 53 -22.04 -3.73 -1.54
C ASP A 53 -21.77 -2.27 -1.90
N TRP A 54 -20.53 -1.80 -1.68
CA TRP A 54 -20.06 -0.47 -2.03
C TRP A 54 -20.21 -0.16 -3.53
N ILE A 55 -20.08 -1.15 -4.42
CA ILE A 55 -20.26 -0.97 -5.87
C ILE A 55 -21.73 -0.64 -6.14
N SER A 56 -22.64 -1.43 -5.59
CA SER A 56 -24.08 -1.20 -5.75
C SER A 56 -24.49 0.14 -5.15
N ARG A 57 -23.91 0.55 -4.01
CA ARG A 57 -24.11 1.88 -3.42
C ARG A 57 -23.60 2.99 -4.34
N LEU A 58 -22.40 2.86 -4.89
CA LEU A 58 -21.81 3.83 -5.82
C LEU A 58 -22.71 3.99 -7.07
N MET A 59 -23.13 2.88 -7.67
CA MET A 59 -23.98 2.87 -8.86
C MET A 59 -25.35 3.49 -8.60
N ARG A 60 -25.96 3.25 -7.42
CA ARG A 60 -27.24 3.89 -7.04
C ARG A 60 -27.14 5.40 -6.93
N ASN A 61 -25.99 5.93 -6.49
CA ASN A 61 -25.77 7.37 -6.40
C ASN A 61 -25.56 8.04 -7.76
N LYS A 62 -25.29 7.25 -8.83
CA LYS A 62 -25.09 7.70 -10.21
C LYS A 62 -24.13 8.91 -10.29
N PRO A 63 -22.90 8.81 -9.76
CA PRO A 63 -21.95 9.92 -9.82
C PRO A 63 -21.65 10.26 -11.28
N ASP A 64 -21.40 11.53 -11.53
CA ASP A 64 -21.03 12.01 -12.87
C ASP A 64 -19.51 11.89 -13.08
N VAL A 65 -18.72 12.00 -12.00
CA VAL A 65 -17.26 11.78 -11.95
C VAL A 65 -16.87 11.12 -10.62
N ALA A 66 -15.78 10.36 -10.61
CA ALA A 66 -15.14 9.85 -9.40
C ALA A 66 -13.74 10.44 -9.19
N LEU A 67 -13.46 10.91 -7.97
CA LEU A 67 -12.13 11.25 -7.49
C LEU A 67 -11.57 10.07 -6.69
N LEU A 68 -10.36 9.62 -7.06
CA LEU A 68 -9.71 8.47 -6.44
C LEU A 68 -8.77 8.95 -5.33
N ALA A 69 -9.20 8.81 -4.08
CA ALA A 69 -8.38 8.98 -2.89
C ALA A 69 -7.82 7.63 -2.42
N LEU A 70 -7.52 6.73 -3.37
CA LEU A 70 -7.02 5.39 -3.10
C LEU A 70 -5.50 5.41 -3.10
N HIS A 71 -4.91 4.82 -2.07
CA HIS A 71 -3.47 4.61 -1.97
C HIS A 71 -3.15 3.15 -2.29
N GLY A 72 -2.37 2.97 -3.35
CA GLY A 72 -1.69 1.71 -3.67
C GLY A 72 -0.26 1.75 -3.15
N PRO A 73 0.42 0.58 -3.07
CA PRO A 73 1.46 0.19 -2.08
C PRO A 73 2.76 1.02 -2.10
N LYS A 74 2.66 2.36 -2.04
CA LYS A 74 3.79 3.28 -2.15
C LYS A 74 4.74 3.08 -0.98
N LEU A 75 4.22 2.90 0.24
CA LEU A 75 5.05 2.64 1.41
C LEU A 75 5.78 1.31 1.33
N THR A 76 5.09 0.24 0.91
CA THR A 76 5.72 -1.08 0.70
C THR A 76 6.84 -0.99 -0.34
N HIS A 77 6.57 -0.35 -1.47
CA HIS A 77 7.56 -0.17 -2.51
C HIS A 77 8.74 0.69 -2.06
N LEU A 78 8.47 1.74 -1.27
CA LEU A 78 9.51 2.58 -0.67
C LEU A 78 10.41 1.76 0.24
N ILE A 79 9.85 0.98 1.17
CA ILE A 79 10.63 0.14 2.09
C ILE A 79 11.45 -0.89 1.32
N GLN A 80 10.86 -1.57 0.34
CA GLN A 80 11.56 -2.54 -0.52
C GLN A 80 12.71 -1.89 -1.28
N LYS A 81 12.48 -0.74 -1.89
CA LYS A 81 13.53 0.01 -2.62
C LYS A 81 14.65 0.44 -1.67
N THR A 82 14.31 0.97 -0.50
CA THR A 82 15.29 1.36 0.51
C THR A 82 16.11 0.16 1.00
N ALA A 83 15.48 -0.98 1.27
CA ALA A 83 16.18 -2.22 1.67
C ALA A 83 17.17 -2.69 0.60
N LEU A 84 16.78 -2.67 -0.68
CA LEU A 84 17.67 -3.00 -1.80
C LEU A 84 18.86 -2.03 -1.92
N GLN A 85 18.62 -0.74 -1.71
CA GLN A 85 19.69 0.26 -1.69
C GLN A 85 20.68 0.01 -0.54
N ILE A 86 20.17 -0.25 0.67
CA ILE A 86 21.02 -0.56 1.85
C ILE A 86 21.84 -1.84 1.62
N HIS A 87 21.23 -2.89 1.08
CA HIS A 87 21.94 -4.13 0.73
C HIS A 87 23.10 -3.84 -0.24
N SER A 88 22.84 -3.06 -1.29
CA SER A 88 23.85 -2.70 -2.29
C SER A 88 24.96 -1.82 -1.72
N LEU A 89 24.61 -0.81 -0.90
CA LEU A 89 25.56 0.15 -0.33
C LEU A 89 26.50 -0.47 0.71
N THR A 90 26.06 -1.51 1.42
CA THR A 90 26.90 -2.22 2.40
C THR A 90 27.85 -3.22 1.75
N GLY A 91 27.73 -3.45 0.43
CA GLY A 91 28.48 -4.50 -0.26
C GLY A 91 28.07 -5.91 0.19
N ALA A 92 26.89 -6.06 0.81
CA ALA A 92 26.37 -7.34 1.21
C ALA A 92 26.13 -8.23 -0.02
N ARG A 93 26.27 -9.55 0.18
CA ARG A 93 26.01 -10.58 -0.82
C ARG A 93 25.13 -11.67 -0.23
N GLY A 94 24.50 -12.46 -1.09
CA GLY A 94 23.56 -13.50 -0.65
C GLY A 94 22.24 -12.89 -0.19
N VAL A 95 21.92 -13.06 1.09
CA VAL A 95 20.66 -12.61 1.69
C VAL A 95 20.91 -11.73 2.89
N THR A 96 20.11 -10.67 2.99
CA THR A 96 20.06 -9.82 4.18
C THR A 96 18.62 -9.60 4.60
N ARG A 97 18.38 -9.41 5.89
CA ARG A 97 17.10 -8.89 6.40
C ARG A 97 17.31 -7.45 6.87
N SER A 98 16.51 -6.53 6.36
CA SER A 98 16.50 -5.13 6.80
C SER A 98 15.28 -4.88 7.67
N ASP A 99 15.51 -4.43 8.90
CA ASP A 99 14.45 -4.19 9.87
C ASP A 99 14.11 -2.70 9.90
N PHE A 100 12.80 -2.40 9.89
CA PHE A 100 12.27 -1.04 9.89
C PHE A 100 11.20 -0.91 10.98
N ILE A 101 11.11 0.27 11.58
CA ILE A 101 9.95 0.68 12.38
C ILE A 101 9.15 1.74 11.62
N LEU A 102 7.83 1.65 11.69
CA LEU A 102 6.93 2.64 11.13
C LEU A 102 6.45 3.57 12.23
N ARG A 103 6.62 4.89 12.03
CA ARG A 103 6.01 5.92 12.87
C ARG A 103 5.33 6.94 11.98
N ASP A 104 4.03 7.17 12.19
CA ASP A 104 3.22 8.12 11.39
C ASP A 104 3.37 7.90 9.88
N SER A 105 3.33 6.63 9.45
CA SER A 105 3.54 6.20 8.06
C SER A 105 4.92 6.54 7.47
N THR A 106 5.87 6.94 8.31
CA THR A 106 7.27 7.16 7.95
C THR A 106 8.11 5.95 8.36
N PRO A 107 8.83 5.30 7.43
CA PRO A 107 9.72 4.20 7.74
C PRO A 107 11.07 4.69 8.26
N TYR A 108 11.51 4.12 9.38
CA TYR A 108 12.83 4.33 9.97
C TYR A 108 13.59 3.01 9.91
N PHE A 109 14.74 3.02 9.25
CA PHE A 109 15.64 1.87 9.23
C PHE A 109 16.27 1.67 10.62
N LEU A 110 16.29 0.43 11.09
CA LEU A 110 16.87 0.05 12.37
C LEU A 110 18.23 -0.63 12.16
N GLU A 111 18.21 -1.77 11.49
CA GLU A 111 19.40 -2.60 11.31
C GLU A 111 19.34 -3.47 10.04
N LEU A 112 20.50 -3.99 9.67
CA LEU A 112 20.69 -4.98 8.62
C LEU A 112 21.30 -6.23 9.23
N ASN A 113 20.64 -7.36 9.07
CA ASN A 113 21.15 -8.68 9.44
C ASN A 113 21.71 -9.37 8.18
N THR A 114 23.03 -9.58 8.13
CA THR A 114 23.72 -10.26 7.02
C THR A 114 23.61 -11.77 7.06
N ILE A 115 23.30 -12.34 8.22
CA ILE A 115 22.94 -13.74 8.41
C ILE A 115 21.63 -13.75 9.21
N PRO A 116 20.48 -13.57 8.53
CA PRO A 116 19.20 -13.63 9.21
C PRO A 116 18.88 -15.07 9.65
N GLY A 117 17.94 -15.22 10.59
CA GLY A 117 17.41 -16.54 10.94
C GLY A 117 16.88 -17.28 9.71
N MET A 118 17.10 -18.60 9.67
CA MET A 118 16.75 -19.50 8.57
C MET A 118 15.85 -20.67 8.99
N THR A 119 15.11 -20.52 10.08
CA THR A 119 14.08 -21.50 10.50
C THR A 119 12.74 -21.22 9.83
N GLU A 120 11.78 -22.15 9.92
CA GLU A 120 10.41 -21.97 9.42
C GLU A 120 9.71 -20.73 10.01
N THR A 121 10.06 -20.37 11.25
CA THR A 121 9.54 -19.20 11.95
C THR A 121 10.31 -17.90 11.65
N SER A 122 11.36 -17.97 10.83
CA SER A 122 12.20 -16.82 10.51
C SER A 122 11.65 -15.99 9.33
N LEU A 123 11.78 -14.67 9.44
CA LEU A 123 11.21 -13.73 8.47
C LEU A 123 11.81 -13.82 7.06
N ALA A 124 13.08 -14.20 6.92
CA ALA A 124 13.73 -14.29 5.60
C ALA A 124 13.13 -15.44 4.76
N PRO A 125 13.06 -16.69 5.26
CA PRO A 125 12.32 -17.78 4.60
C PRO A 125 10.85 -17.44 4.34
N GLN A 126 10.14 -16.87 5.31
CA GLN A 126 8.71 -16.52 5.16
C GLN A 126 8.48 -15.46 4.08
N SER A 127 9.38 -14.46 3.98
CA SER A 127 9.31 -13.42 2.95
C SER A 127 9.56 -13.99 1.55
N ALA A 128 10.51 -14.93 1.42
CA ALA A 128 10.81 -15.62 0.17
C ALA A 128 9.63 -16.50 -0.27
N GLU A 129 9.04 -17.26 0.66
CA GLU A 129 7.89 -18.12 0.37
C GLU A 129 6.68 -17.30 -0.11
N LYS A 130 6.48 -16.10 0.45
CA LYS A 130 5.37 -15.23 0.06
C LYS A 130 5.42 -14.79 -1.40
N VAL A 131 6.60 -14.80 -2.02
CA VAL A 131 6.82 -14.49 -3.44
C VAL A 131 7.08 -15.75 -4.29
N GLY A 132 6.82 -16.95 -3.73
CA GLY A 132 6.94 -18.22 -4.44
C GLY A 132 8.36 -18.81 -4.48
N ILE A 133 9.28 -18.33 -3.65
CA ILE A 133 10.61 -18.91 -3.47
C ILE A 133 10.57 -19.83 -2.25
N HIS A 134 10.35 -21.11 -2.50
CA HIS A 134 10.36 -22.12 -1.44
C HIS A 134 11.76 -22.29 -0.83
N PHE A 135 11.82 -22.77 0.41
CA PHE A 135 13.03 -22.82 1.21
C PHE A 135 14.22 -23.52 0.53
N GLY A 136 14.00 -24.69 -0.11
CA GLY A 136 15.06 -25.37 -0.86
C GLY A 136 15.66 -24.51 -1.97
N LYS A 137 14.80 -23.87 -2.77
CA LYS A 137 15.24 -22.96 -3.85
C LYS A 137 15.97 -21.73 -3.30
N LEU A 138 15.58 -21.22 -2.14
CA LEU A 138 16.29 -20.13 -1.46
C LEU A 138 17.72 -20.58 -1.11
N LEU A 139 17.89 -21.78 -0.54
CA LEU A 139 19.21 -22.32 -0.22
C LEU A 139 20.07 -22.53 -1.47
N ASP A 140 19.52 -23.11 -2.54
CA ASP A 140 20.23 -23.29 -3.81
C ASP A 140 20.75 -21.95 -4.35
N THR A 141 19.88 -20.92 -4.32
CA THR A 141 20.25 -19.57 -4.76
C THR A 141 21.42 -18.99 -3.94
N LEU A 142 21.44 -19.21 -2.62
CA LEU A 142 22.52 -18.74 -1.76
C LEU A 142 23.84 -19.47 -2.02
N ILE A 143 23.78 -20.77 -2.27
CA ILE A 143 24.94 -21.59 -2.62
C ILE A 143 25.52 -21.11 -3.96
N GLU A 144 24.68 -20.91 -4.97
CA GLU A 144 25.10 -20.40 -6.28
C GLU A 144 25.73 -19.00 -6.19
N LEU A 145 25.18 -18.11 -5.36
CA LEU A 145 25.72 -16.78 -5.13
C LEU A 145 27.07 -16.81 -4.41
N ALA A 146 27.33 -17.81 -3.56
CA ALA A 146 28.59 -17.95 -2.85
C ALA A 146 29.74 -18.45 -3.75
N GLN A 147 29.43 -19.03 -4.91
CA GLN A 147 30.41 -19.52 -5.88
C GLN A 147 30.93 -18.42 -6.84
N LYS A 148 30.36 -17.21 -6.79
CA LYS A 148 30.71 -16.05 -7.63
C LYS A 148 31.46 -15.00 -6.83
#